data_AF-A0A346RTU2-F1
#
_entry.id   AF-A0A346RTU2-F1
#
_cell.length_a   1.000
_cell.length_b   1.000
_cell.length_c   1.000
_cell.angle_alpha   90.00
_cell.angle_beta   90.00
_cell.angle_gamma   90.00
#
_symmetry.space_group_name_H-M   'P 1'
#
loop_
_entity.id
_entity.type
_entity.pdbx_description
1 polymer ?
#
loop_
_entity_poly.entity_id
_entity_poly.type
_entity_poly.pdbx_seq_one_letter_code
_entity_poly.pdbx_strand_id
1 'polypeptide(L)'
;MFVFLMMFVIFLSLLSLITNNILIWWSIFLLMTLVFVMLNKQTNSFSSLFNYFVMQESLGLLFLMFSFGYLQLLIVMFKIGMAPFHFWIFSVTNGVFGFNLMWFLTFQKLPFLLIFLQMMVAKLVFLLMVGLFFCLFQMLLMKTYKNLLILSSTESFNWITLGFVMSFFNVLFIFLYYFLLMLMVIPKFEMMNVSNMIGWETMLVFMNLPFSVNFFVKIFSLSEILKVQGVGILLLLFMMFFSALSLSFWMVNLSTKYYKMIKYNKSMFMFIVPLTLMVLL
;
A
#
# COMPACT_ATOMS: atom_id res chain seq x y z
N MET A 1 -15.35 -18.89 2.21
CA MET A 1 -15.56 -17.55 2.82
C MET A 1 -14.65 -16.49 2.23
N PHE A 2 -13.32 -16.63 2.25
CA PHE A 2 -12.40 -15.62 1.69
C PHE A 2 -12.69 -15.26 0.23
N VAL A 3 -12.82 -16.25 -0.66
CA VAL A 3 -13.11 -15.99 -2.09
C VAL A 3 -14.41 -15.21 -2.29
N PHE A 4 -15.46 -15.55 -1.53
CA PHE A 4 -16.73 -14.82 -1.56
C PHE A 4 -16.54 -13.35 -1.15
N LEU A 5 -15.78 -13.10 -0.08
CA LEU A 5 -15.47 -11.74 0.35
C LEU A 5 -14.61 -10.98 -0.67
N MET A 6 -13.68 -11.64 -1.36
CA MET A 6 -12.93 -11.01 -2.46
C MET A 6 -13.87 -10.58 -3.59
N MET A 7 -14.78 -11.45 -4.02
CA MET A 7 -15.77 -11.13 -5.05
C MET A 7 -16.69 -9.98 -4.61
N PHE A 8 -17.07 -9.95 -3.33
CA PHE A 8 -17.86 -8.86 -2.78
C PHE A 8 -17.10 -7.53 -2.80
N VAL A 9 -15.81 -7.51 -2.46
CA VAL A 9 -14.98 -6.29 -2.55
C VAL A 9 -14.86 -5.81 -4.00
N ILE A 10 -14.68 -6.73 -4.96
CA ILE A 10 -14.64 -6.40 -6.38
C ILE A 10 -15.97 -5.78 -6.81
N PHE A 11 -17.10 -6.36 -6.39
CA PHE A 11 -18.42 -5.79 -6.65
C PHE A 11 -18.56 -4.37 -6.08
N LEU A 12 -18.15 -4.13 -4.83
CA LEU A 12 -18.16 -2.80 -4.22
C LEU A 12 -17.26 -1.80 -4.99
N SER A 13 -16.13 -2.27 -5.51
CA SER A 13 -15.22 -1.45 -6.31
C SER A 13 -15.80 -1.07 -7.68
N LEU A 14 -16.59 -1.96 -8.30
CA LEU A 14 -17.32 -1.63 -9.53
C LEU A 14 -18.47 -0.65 -9.23
N LEU A 15 -19.13 -0.82 -8.09
CA LEU A 15 -20.23 0.05 -7.67
C LEU A 15 -19.74 1.48 -7.39
N SER A 16 -18.54 1.65 -6.81
CA SER A 16 -17.95 2.99 -6.63
C SER A 16 -17.64 3.67 -7.96
N LEU A 17 -17.21 2.92 -8.99
CA LEU A 17 -16.95 3.49 -10.32
C LEU A 17 -18.20 4.05 -11.00
N ILE A 18 -19.34 3.36 -10.85
CA ILE A 18 -20.59 3.70 -11.55
C ILE A 18 -21.32 4.86 -10.88
N THR A 19 -21.16 5.03 -9.55
CA THR A 19 -21.97 5.94 -8.76
C THR A 19 -21.15 7.13 -8.25
N ASN A 20 -21.70 8.34 -8.39
CA ASN A 20 -21.12 9.58 -7.85
C ASN A 20 -21.91 10.12 -6.64
N ASN A 21 -22.61 9.24 -5.92
CA ASN A 21 -23.43 9.64 -4.79
C ASN A 21 -22.68 9.42 -3.46
N ILE A 22 -22.54 10.50 -2.68
CA ILE A 22 -21.85 10.51 -1.39
C ILE A 22 -22.43 9.47 -0.41
N LEU A 23 -23.75 9.27 -0.39
CA LEU A 23 -24.40 8.28 0.47
C LEU A 23 -24.03 6.85 0.06
N ILE A 24 -23.89 6.60 -1.24
CA ILE A 24 -23.47 5.30 -1.76
C ILE A 24 -21.99 5.07 -1.42
N TRP A 25 -21.13 6.07 -1.57
CA TRP A 25 -19.73 5.96 -1.15
C TRP A 25 -19.58 5.68 0.34
N TRP A 26 -20.39 6.34 1.17
CA TRP A 26 -20.41 6.08 2.60
C TRP A 26 -20.88 4.65 2.93
N SER A 27 -21.90 4.14 2.25
CA SER A 27 -22.37 2.76 2.49
C SER A 27 -21.29 1.73 2.11
N ILE A 28 -20.54 1.98 1.03
CA ILE A 28 -19.36 1.16 0.68
C ILE A 28 -18.33 1.20 1.81
N PHE A 29 -18.07 2.36 2.41
CA PHE A 29 -17.13 2.46 3.54
C PHE A 29 -17.54 1.59 4.72
N LEU A 30 -18.82 1.66 5.12
CA LEU A 30 -19.37 0.85 6.21
C LEU A 30 -19.34 -0.65 5.89
N LEU A 31 -19.62 -1.04 4.64
CA LEU A 31 -19.56 -2.45 4.26
C LEU A 31 -18.11 -2.96 4.32
N MET A 32 -17.13 -2.15 3.93
CA MET A 32 -15.71 -2.53 4.00
C MET A 32 -15.19 -2.68 5.43
N THR A 33 -15.65 -1.85 6.38
CA THR A 33 -15.28 -1.99 7.79
C THR A 33 -15.84 -3.26 8.39
N LEU A 34 -17.12 -3.56 8.14
CA LEU A 34 -17.78 -4.77 8.62
C LEU A 34 -17.13 -6.03 8.03
N VAL A 35 -16.80 -6.04 6.74
CA VAL A 35 -16.09 -7.16 6.10
C VAL A 35 -14.74 -7.42 6.80
N PHE A 36 -13.98 -6.37 7.10
CA PHE A 36 -12.69 -6.53 7.78
C PHE A 36 -12.82 -7.08 9.20
N VAL A 37 -13.81 -6.60 9.96
CA VAL A 37 -14.07 -7.09 11.32
C VAL A 37 -14.48 -8.57 11.27
N MET A 38 -15.31 -8.97 10.29
CA MET A 38 -15.72 -10.36 10.12
C MET A 38 -14.56 -11.29 9.79
N LEU A 39 -13.62 -10.86 8.94
CA LEU A 39 -12.42 -11.64 8.60
C LEU A 39 -11.51 -11.90 9.80
N ASN A 40 -11.47 -10.97 10.75
CA ASN A 40 -10.55 -11.02 11.87
C ASN A 40 -11.20 -11.44 13.19
N LYS A 41 -12.50 -11.75 13.21
CA LYS A 41 -13.21 -12.16 14.43
C LYS A 41 -12.55 -13.32 15.18
N GLN A 42 -11.84 -14.20 14.45
CA GLN A 42 -11.13 -15.35 15.01
C GLN A 42 -9.71 -15.04 15.49
N THR A 43 -9.17 -13.86 15.17
CA THR A 43 -7.85 -13.46 15.65
C THR A 43 -7.98 -12.92 17.08
N ASN A 44 -7.15 -13.42 18.00
CA ASN A 44 -7.18 -13.06 19.43
C ASN A 44 -6.74 -11.61 19.73
N SER A 45 -6.64 -10.76 18.71
CA SER A 45 -6.16 -9.38 18.78
C SER A 45 -7.33 -8.38 18.74
N PHE A 46 -8.21 -8.48 19.74
CA PHE A 46 -9.39 -7.61 19.87
C PHE A 46 -9.05 -6.12 19.93
N SER A 47 -7.92 -5.74 20.53
CA SER A 47 -7.47 -4.34 20.61
C SER A 47 -7.22 -3.74 19.22
N SER A 48 -6.56 -4.46 18.32
CA SER A 48 -6.33 -3.99 16.94
C SER A 48 -7.63 -3.86 16.15
N LEU A 49 -8.57 -4.76 16.37
CA LEU A 49 -9.86 -4.73 15.69
C LEU A 49 -10.72 -3.57 16.15
N PHE A 50 -10.74 -3.32 17.45
CA PHE A 50 -11.44 -2.19 18.04
C PHE A 50 -10.85 -0.87 17.53
N ASN A 51 -9.52 -0.73 17.52
CA ASN A 51 -8.84 0.46 16.99
C ASN A 51 -9.20 0.70 15.51
N TYR A 52 -9.20 -0.36 14.69
CA TYR A 52 -9.62 -0.25 13.30
C TYR A 52 -11.05 0.25 13.17
N PHE A 53 -11.99 -0.36 13.90
CA PHE A 53 -13.40 -0.03 13.82
C PHE A 53 -13.67 1.42 14.23
N VAL A 54 -13.14 1.85 15.39
CA VAL A 54 -13.32 3.21 15.90
C VAL A 54 -12.75 4.24 14.91
N MET A 55 -11.54 4.02 14.40
CA MET A 55 -10.90 4.95 13.47
C MET A 55 -11.66 5.01 12.13
N GLN A 56 -12.07 3.88 11.55
CA GLN A 56 -12.69 3.87 10.22
C GLN A 56 -14.14 4.35 10.23
N GLU A 57 -14.91 4.04 11.28
CA GLU A 57 -16.29 4.52 11.41
C GLU A 57 -16.36 6.00 11.75
N SER A 58 -15.52 6.49 12.66
CA SER A 58 -15.44 7.93 12.94
C SER A 58 -15.12 8.73 11.67
N LEU A 59 -14.19 8.24 10.85
CA LEU A 59 -13.90 8.83 9.54
C LEU A 59 -15.04 8.67 8.54
N GLY A 60 -15.84 7.61 8.64
CA GLY A 60 -17.02 7.43 7.80
C GLY A 60 -18.08 8.49 8.09
N LEU A 61 -18.33 8.75 9.37
CA LEU A 61 -19.29 9.77 9.78
C LEU A 61 -18.78 11.19 9.46
N LEU A 62 -17.48 11.45 9.66
CA LEU A 62 -16.87 12.72 9.28
C LEU A 62 -16.97 12.96 7.76
N PHE A 63 -16.87 11.92 6.94
CA PHE A 63 -17.04 12.01 5.49
C PHE A 63 -18.45 12.48 5.10
N LEU A 64 -19.50 12.02 5.79
CA LEU A 64 -20.87 12.50 5.54
C LEU A 64 -21.06 13.96 5.98
N MET A 65 -20.48 14.32 7.12
CA MET A 65 -20.60 15.68 7.66
C MET A 65 -19.92 16.71 6.75
N PHE A 66 -18.75 16.37 6.20
CA PHE A 66 -17.99 17.23 5.28
C PHE A 66 -18.22 16.83 3.82
N SER A 67 -19.45 17.03 3.34
CA SER A 67 -19.86 16.69 1.96
C SER A 67 -19.28 17.59 0.86
N PHE A 68 -18.50 18.61 1.21
CA PHE A 68 -17.96 19.57 0.23
C PHE A 68 -16.44 19.77 0.35
N GLY A 69 -15.76 19.65 -0.80
CA GLY A 69 -14.42 20.20 -1.03
C GLY A 69 -13.25 19.33 -0.59
N TYR A 70 -12.13 19.99 -0.26
CA TYR A 70 -10.84 19.35 0.02
C TYR A 70 -10.83 18.49 1.29
N LEU A 71 -11.68 18.79 2.27
CA LEU A 71 -11.77 18.03 3.53
C LEU A 71 -12.26 16.59 3.28
N GLN A 72 -13.23 16.42 2.39
CA GLN A 72 -13.74 15.09 2.02
C GLN A 72 -12.62 14.21 1.48
N LEU A 73 -11.75 14.79 0.65
CA LEU A 73 -10.63 14.08 0.08
C LEU A 73 -9.55 13.75 1.15
N LEU A 74 -9.25 14.66 2.07
CA LEU A 74 -8.32 14.38 3.18
C LEU A 74 -8.83 13.23 4.05
N ILE A 75 -10.14 13.16 4.29
CA ILE A 75 -10.77 12.07 5.04
C ILE A 75 -10.59 10.74 4.29
N VAL A 76 -10.77 10.72 2.96
CA VAL A 76 -10.53 9.52 2.16
C VAL A 76 -9.04 9.11 2.19
N MET A 77 -8.11 10.06 2.09
CA MET A 77 -6.67 9.77 2.25
C MET A 77 -6.38 9.12 3.60
N PHE A 78 -7.00 9.62 4.67
CA PHE A 78 -6.81 9.07 6.01
C PHE A 78 -7.41 7.67 6.14
N LYS A 79 -8.60 7.42 5.58
CA LYS A 79 -9.22 6.09 5.53
C LYS A 79 -8.36 5.06 4.83
N ILE A 80 -7.75 5.44 3.70
CA ILE A 80 -6.87 4.54 2.95
C ILE A 80 -5.54 4.31 3.69
N GLY A 81 -5.15 5.27 4.54
CA GLY A 81 -3.84 5.28 5.18
C GLY A 81 -2.73 5.69 4.21
N MET A 82 -3.03 6.61 3.29
CA MET A 82 -2.00 7.28 2.49
C MET A 82 -1.19 8.22 3.39
N ALA A 83 0.09 8.38 3.10
CA ALA A 83 0.91 9.34 3.85
C ALA A 83 0.47 10.77 3.52
N PRO A 84 0.51 11.71 4.48
CA PRO A 84 1.15 11.64 5.82
C PRO A 84 0.32 10.95 6.92
N PHE A 85 -0.89 10.49 6.62
CA PHE A 85 -1.83 10.00 7.63
C PHE A 85 -1.77 8.48 7.87
N HIS A 86 -0.63 7.84 7.60
CA HIS A 86 -0.49 6.38 7.67
C HIS A 86 -0.23 5.82 9.08
N PHE A 87 0.02 6.68 10.08
CA PHE A 87 0.42 6.24 11.42
C PHE A 87 -0.58 5.30 12.12
N TRP A 88 -1.89 5.49 11.89
CA TRP A 88 -2.91 4.63 12.49
C TRP A 88 -2.77 3.17 12.05
N ILE A 89 -2.21 2.92 10.85
CA ILE A 89 -2.04 1.58 10.29
C ILE A 89 -1.19 0.70 11.23
N PHE A 90 -0.16 1.25 11.89
CA PHE A 90 0.68 0.48 12.80
C PHE A 90 -0.09 -0.04 14.03
N SER A 91 -1.07 0.73 14.51
CA SER A 91 -1.89 0.33 15.66
C SER A 91 -2.79 -0.87 15.36
N VAL A 92 -3.18 -1.05 14.09
CA VAL A 92 -4.05 -2.15 13.63
C VAL A 92 -3.21 -3.34 13.20
N THR A 93 -2.25 -3.11 12.32
CA THR A 93 -1.52 -4.18 11.64
C THR A 93 -0.66 -5.03 12.57
N ASN A 94 -0.20 -4.50 13.70
CA ASN A 94 0.58 -5.28 14.67
C ASN A 94 -0.19 -6.54 15.13
N GLY A 95 -1.51 -6.47 15.30
CA GLY A 95 -2.34 -7.60 15.74
C GLY A 95 -2.89 -8.49 14.61
N VAL A 96 -2.74 -8.10 13.34
CA VAL A 96 -3.33 -8.82 12.19
C VAL A 96 -2.28 -9.67 11.49
N PHE A 97 -2.56 -10.93 11.19
CA PHE A 97 -1.59 -11.87 10.62
C PHE A 97 -2.10 -12.61 9.37
N GLY A 98 -1.17 -13.07 8.56
CA GLY A 98 -1.37 -13.94 7.40
C GLY A 98 -2.18 -13.31 6.27
N PHE A 99 -3.10 -14.10 5.72
CA PHE A 99 -4.01 -13.65 4.67
C PHE A 99 -4.81 -12.40 5.04
N ASN A 100 -5.05 -12.14 6.34
CA ASN A 100 -5.74 -10.93 6.78
C ASN A 100 -4.88 -9.68 6.63
N LEU A 101 -3.56 -9.78 6.82
CA LEU A 101 -2.65 -8.65 6.59
C LEU A 101 -2.54 -8.35 5.10
N MET A 102 -2.45 -9.39 4.26
CA MET A 102 -2.51 -9.25 2.80
C MET A 102 -3.81 -8.54 2.38
N TRP A 103 -4.95 -8.98 2.91
CA TRP A 103 -6.25 -8.39 2.60
C TRP A 103 -6.33 -6.93 3.02
N PHE A 104 -5.84 -6.61 4.23
CA PHE A 104 -5.80 -5.24 4.75
C PHE A 104 -4.96 -4.31 3.86
N LEU A 105 -3.78 -4.75 3.44
CA LEU A 105 -2.88 -3.91 2.65
C LEU A 105 -3.31 -3.76 1.18
N THR A 106 -4.07 -4.72 0.64
CA THR A 106 -4.44 -4.74 -0.79
C THR A 106 -5.94 -4.51 -1.01
N PHE A 107 -6.79 -5.49 -0.70
CA PHE A 107 -8.21 -5.48 -1.03
C PHE A 107 -8.98 -4.35 -0.35
N GLN A 108 -8.64 -4.01 0.88
CA GLN A 108 -9.31 -2.90 1.56
C GLN A 108 -9.09 -1.56 0.82
N LYS A 109 -7.93 -1.36 0.21
CA LYS A 109 -7.58 -0.09 -0.45
C LYS A 109 -8.27 0.10 -1.79
N LEU A 110 -8.69 -0.98 -2.47
CA LEU A 110 -9.27 -0.93 -3.81
C LEU A 110 -10.51 -0.01 -3.95
N PRO A 111 -11.62 -0.25 -3.21
CA PRO A 111 -12.82 0.57 -3.38
C PRO A 111 -12.57 2.03 -2.99
N PHE A 112 -11.75 2.24 -1.96
CA PHE A 112 -11.40 3.58 -1.50
C PHE A 112 -10.52 4.34 -2.50
N LEU A 113 -9.58 3.65 -3.16
CA LEU A 113 -8.77 4.24 -4.22
C LEU A 113 -9.66 4.74 -5.36
N LEU A 114 -10.68 3.99 -5.78
CA LEU A 114 -11.55 4.40 -6.88
C LEU A 114 -12.38 5.65 -6.51
N ILE A 115 -12.90 5.71 -5.28
CA ILE A 115 -13.58 6.90 -4.75
C ILE A 115 -12.61 8.09 -4.67
N PHE A 116 -11.38 7.84 -4.23
CA PHE A 116 -10.33 8.85 -4.19
C PHE A 116 -10.03 9.42 -5.57
N LEU A 117 -9.86 8.55 -6.57
CA LEU A 117 -9.58 8.93 -7.97
C LEU A 117 -10.68 9.83 -8.55
N GLN A 118 -11.95 9.58 -8.24
CA GLN A 118 -13.06 10.43 -8.68
C GLN A 118 -13.03 11.84 -8.07
N MET A 119 -12.46 12.00 -6.87
CA MET A 119 -12.37 13.28 -6.17
C MET A 119 -11.02 13.99 -6.35
N MET A 120 -10.10 13.43 -7.15
CA MET A 120 -8.73 13.93 -7.21
C MET A 120 -8.63 15.37 -7.72
N VAL A 121 -7.82 16.17 -7.01
CA VAL A 121 -7.46 17.53 -7.38
C VAL A 121 -5.95 17.66 -7.52
N ALA A 122 -5.48 18.35 -8.57
CA ALA A 122 -4.05 18.51 -8.86
C ALA A 122 -3.21 19.10 -7.70
N LYS A 123 -3.81 19.92 -6.82
CA LYS A 123 -3.13 20.49 -5.65
C LYS A 123 -2.63 19.43 -4.65
N LEU A 124 -3.13 18.20 -4.71
CA LEU A 124 -2.72 17.11 -3.82
C LEU A 124 -1.33 16.57 -4.08
N VAL A 125 -0.76 16.86 -5.25
CA VAL A 125 0.59 16.41 -5.59
C VAL A 125 1.58 16.84 -4.51
N PHE A 126 1.50 18.09 -4.03
CA PHE A 126 2.39 18.58 -2.98
C PHE A 126 2.20 17.85 -1.64
N LEU A 127 0.96 17.56 -1.25
CA LEU A 127 0.69 16.83 0.00
C LEU A 127 1.24 15.39 -0.07
N LEU A 128 1.04 14.71 -1.19
CA LEU A 128 1.56 13.36 -1.42
C LEU A 128 3.10 13.33 -1.45
N MET A 129 3.73 14.38 -1.99
CA MET A 129 5.18 14.57 -1.96
C MET A 129 5.73 14.67 -0.54
N VAL A 130 5.09 15.47 0.32
CA VAL A 130 5.44 15.58 1.74
C VAL A 130 5.19 14.25 2.46
N GLY A 131 4.08 13.57 2.14
CA GLY A 131 3.78 12.24 2.67
C GLY A 131 4.87 11.22 2.39
N LEU A 132 5.39 11.18 1.15
CA LEU A 132 6.52 10.31 0.81
C LEU A 132 7.74 10.59 1.69
N PHE A 133 8.02 11.85 2.02
CA PHE A 133 9.19 12.22 2.83
C PHE A 133 9.08 11.63 4.23
N PHE A 134 7.90 11.74 4.84
CA PHE A 134 7.63 11.13 6.14
C PHE A 134 7.74 9.60 6.10
N CYS A 135 7.25 8.94 5.06
CA CYS A 135 7.39 7.48 4.91
C CYS A 135 8.87 7.05 4.86
N LEU A 136 9.68 7.72 4.02
CA LEU A 136 11.10 7.39 3.87
C LEU A 136 11.87 7.61 5.18
N PHE A 137 11.62 8.73 5.87
CA PHE A 137 12.24 8.99 7.17
C PHE A 137 11.86 7.93 8.20
N GLN A 138 10.60 7.50 8.22
CA GLN A 138 10.14 6.48 9.17
C GLN A 138 10.70 5.09 8.87
N MET A 139 10.97 4.75 7.62
CA MET A 139 11.61 3.46 7.25
C MET A 139 13.01 3.31 7.86
N LEU A 140 13.72 4.41 8.13
CA LEU A 140 15.01 4.39 8.83
C LEU A 140 14.87 4.04 10.32
N LEU A 141 13.74 4.40 10.94
CA LEU A 141 13.55 4.28 12.39
C LEU A 141 12.94 2.94 12.82
N MET A 142 12.18 2.30 11.95
CA MET A 142 11.48 1.06 12.30
C MET A 142 12.47 -0.09 12.54
N LYS A 143 12.16 -0.95 13.51
CA LYS A 143 12.99 -2.13 13.86
C LYS A 143 12.39 -3.47 13.46
N THR A 144 11.07 -3.52 13.28
CA THR A 144 10.36 -4.77 12.97
C THR A 144 10.08 -4.90 11.49
N TYR A 145 10.37 -6.07 10.94
CA TYR A 145 10.18 -6.36 9.51
C TYR A 145 8.73 -6.29 9.03
N LYS A 146 7.76 -6.60 9.90
CA LYS A 146 6.34 -6.40 9.61
C LYS A 146 6.04 -4.92 9.33
N ASN A 147 6.53 -4.01 10.18
CA ASN A 147 6.35 -2.56 10.02
C ASN A 147 7.07 -2.01 8.79
N LEU A 148 8.19 -2.60 8.38
CA LEU A 148 8.84 -2.27 7.11
C LEU A 148 7.99 -2.66 5.91
N LEU A 149 7.42 -3.87 5.91
CA LEU A 149 6.54 -4.30 4.83
C LEU A 149 5.37 -3.34 4.71
N ILE A 150 4.76 -2.97 5.83
CA ILE A 150 3.67 -1.99 5.87
C ILE A 150 4.14 -0.64 5.30
N LEU A 151 5.27 -0.11 5.77
CA LEU A 151 5.81 1.17 5.27
C LEU A 151 6.12 1.15 3.78
N SER A 152 6.80 0.11 3.30
CA SER A 152 7.12 -0.04 1.88
C SER A 152 5.85 -0.13 1.02
N SER A 153 4.78 -0.77 1.53
CA SER A 153 3.47 -0.82 0.85
C SER A 153 2.73 0.52 0.88
N THR A 154 2.93 1.36 1.90
CA THR A 154 2.39 2.73 1.94
C THR A 154 3.17 3.65 1.00
N GLU A 155 4.48 3.47 0.91
CA GLU A 155 5.34 4.23 0.00
C GLU A 155 4.96 3.96 -1.46
N SER A 156 4.98 2.68 -1.88
CA SER A 156 4.63 2.30 -3.26
C SER A 156 3.22 2.73 -3.64
N PHE A 157 2.27 2.63 -2.71
CA PHE A 157 0.91 3.09 -2.95
C PHE A 157 0.82 4.61 -3.14
N ASN A 158 1.57 5.42 -2.38
CA ASN A 158 1.64 6.86 -2.59
C ASN A 158 2.24 7.20 -3.98
N TRP A 159 3.29 6.48 -4.41
CA TRP A 159 3.86 6.64 -5.75
C TRP A 159 2.84 6.34 -6.86
N ILE A 160 2.06 5.28 -6.70
CA ILE A 160 0.98 4.95 -7.63
C ILE A 160 -0.06 6.07 -7.66
N THR A 161 -0.47 6.60 -6.49
CA THR A 161 -1.46 7.68 -6.44
C THR A 161 -0.97 8.98 -7.07
N LEU A 162 0.32 9.31 -6.90
CA LEU A 162 0.96 10.42 -7.59
C LEU A 162 0.96 10.22 -9.10
N GLY A 163 1.25 9.00 -9.55
CA GLY A 163 1.16 8.63 -10.96
C GLY A 163 -0.24 8.87 -11.52
N PHE A 164 -1.29 8.41 -10.81
CA PHE A 164 -2.67 8.55 -11.29
C PHE A 164 -3.10 10.01 -11.50
N VAL A 165 -2.52 10.96 -10.76
CA VAL A 165 -2.78 12.40 -10.98
C VAL A 165 -2.24 12.86 -12.34
N MET A 166 -1.13 12.28 -12.80
CA MET A 166 -0.45 12.70 -14.03
C MET A 166 -0.99 11.96 -15.25
N SER A 167 -1.09 10.63 -15.17
CA SER A 167 -1.62 9.81 -16.27
C SER A 167 -2.40 8.60 -15.74
N PHE A 168 -3.68 8.52 -16.12
CA PHE A 168 -4.56 7.48 -15.62
C PHE A 168 -4.24 6.09 -16.20
N PHE A 169 -4.14 5.97 -17.53
CA PHE A 169 -4.01 4.66 -18.20
C PHE A 169 -2.70 3.95 -17.88
N ASN A 170 -1.56 4.65 -17.99
CA ASN A 170 -0.24 4.05 -17.74
C ASN A 170 -0.14 3.53 -16.30
N VAL A 171 -0.72 4.28 -15.36
CA VAL A 171 -0.65 3.95 -13.94
C VAL A 171 -1.64 2.88 -13.54
N LEU A 172 -2.73 2.71 -14.27
CA LEU A 172 -3.66 1.59 -14.07
C LEU A 172 -2.95 0.24 -14.33
N PHE A 173 -2.12 0.14 -15.37
CA PHE A 173 -1.34 -1.07 -15.63
C PHE A 173 -0.33 -1.35 -14.50
N ILE A 174 0.37 -0.32 -14.03
CA ILE A 174 1.33 -0.42 -12.92
C ILE A 174 0.61 -0.82 -11.63
N PHE A 175 -0.60 -0.30 -11.40
CA PHE A 175 -1.42 -0.64 -10.25
C PHE A 175 -1.85 -2.10 -10.27
N LEU A 176 -2.29 -2.63 -11.41
CA LEU A 176 -2.65 -4.05 -11.54
C LEU A 176 -1.43 -4.95 -11.31
N TYR A 177 -0.29 -4.59 -11.87
CA TYR A 177 0.98 -5.28 -11.63
C TYR A 177 1.35 -5.29 -10.14
N TYR A 178 1.33 -4.13 -9.49
CA TYR A 178 1.56 -4.00 -8.05
C TYR A 178 0.59 -4.84 -7.24
N PHE A 179 -0.71 -4.76 -7.54
CA PHE A 179 -1.76 -5.47 -6.82
C PHE A 179 -1.54 -6.98 -6.86
N LEU A 180 -1.38 -7.56 -8.05
CA LEU A 180 -1.15 -9.01 -8.23
C LEU A 180 0.08 -9.50 -7.47
N LEU A 181 1.16 -8.72 -7.46
CA LEU A 181 2.39 -9.10 -6.78
C LEU A 181 2.26 -9.06 -5.26
N MET A 182 1.60 -8.03 -4.72
CA MET A 182 1.36 -7.96 -3.28
C MET A 182 0.49 -9.13 -2.78
N LEU A 183 -0.47 -9.58 -3.59
CA LEU A 183 -1.25 -10.79 -3.28
C LEU A 183 -0.38 -12.04 -3.16
N MET A 184 0.68 -12.16 -3.98
CA MET A 184 1.55 -13.33 -3.96
C MET A 184 2.65 -13.26 -2.88
N VAL A 185 3.21 -12.08 -2.65
CA VAL A 185 4.40 -11.92 -1.78
C VAL A 185 4.02 -11.90 -0.30
N ILE A 186 2.96 -11.18 0.09
CA ILE A 186 2.62 -10.98 1.51
C ILE A 186 2.32 -12.30 2.24
N PRO A 187 1.47 -13.22 1.71
CA PRO A 187 1.16 -14.45 2.43
C PRO A 187 2.38 -15.35 2.65
N LYS A 188 3.34 -15.32 1.71
CA LYS A 188 4.60 -16.07 1.84
C LYS A 188 5.49 -15.51 2.95
N PHE A 189 5.53 -14.19 3.10
CA PHE A 189 6.33 -13.53 4.11
C PHE A 189 5.90 -13.90 5.53
N GLU A 190 4.60 -13.88 5.82
CA GLU A 190 4.14 -14.13 7.19
C GLU A 190 4.22 -15.58 7.62
N MET A 191 4.04 -16.54 6.70
CA MET A 191 4.28 -17.95 7.00
C MET A 191 5.74 -18.21 7.43
N MET A 192 6.69 -17.45 6.89
CA MET A 192 8.11 -17.55 7.26
C MET A 192 8.49 -16.75 8.52
N ASN A 193 7.72 -15.72 8.88
CA ASN A 193 7.96 -14.95 10.12
C ASN A 193 7.72 -15.78 11.39
N VAL A 194 6.89 -16.83 11.33
CA VAL A 194 6.66 -17.72 12.49
C VAL A 194 7.95 -18.43 12.92
N SER A 195 8.91 -18.63 12.01
CA SER A 195 10.23 -19.20 12.31
C SER A 195 11.36 -18.18 12.42
N ASN A 196 11.05 -16.87 12.46
CA ASN A 196 12.02 -15.76 12.48
C ASN A 196 13.05 -15.74 11.33
N MET A 197 12.87 -16.60 10.31
CA MET A 197 13.74 -16.69 9.15
C MET A 197 13.08 -15.97 7.99
N ILE A 198 13.27 -14.66 7.93
CA ILE A 198 12.83 -13.92 6.75
C ILE A 198 13.76 -14.27 5.60
N GLY A 199 13.17 -14.79 4.52
CA GLY A 199 13.90 -15.02 3.30
C GLY A 199 14.44 -13.70 2.73
N TRP A 200 15.72 -13.68 2.37
CA TRP A 200 16.37 -12.58 1.65
C TRP A 200 15.50 -12.09 0.49
N GLU A 201 14.88 -13.00 -0.25
CA GLU A 201 13.99 -12.70 -1.38
C GLU A 201 12.87 -11.71 -1.05
N THR A 202 12.21 -11.85 0.10
CA THR A 202 11.11 -10.95 0.49
C THR A 202 11.64 -9.56 0.87
N MET A 203 12.77 -9.48 1.56
CA MET A 203 13.40 -8.20 1.88
C MET A 203 13.87 -7.48 0.62
N LEU A 204 14.47 -8.19 -0.32
CA LEU A 204 14.96 -7.63 -1.57
C LEU A 204 13.83 -7.09 -2.46
N VAL A 205 12.66 -7.73 -2.46
CA VAL A 205 11.46 -7.22 -3.18
C VAL A 205 10.93 -5.93 -2.56
N PHE A 206 10.93 -5.81 -1.24
CA PHE A 206 10.42 -4.62 -0.55
C PHE A 206 11.43 -3.47 -0.48
N MET A 207 12.73 -3.77 -0.49
CA MET A 207 13.82 -2.80 -0.33
C MET A 207 14.23 -2.10 -1.63
N ASN A 208 13.33 -1.94 -2.61
CA ASN A 208 13.55 -1.13 -3.81
C ASN A 208 14.78 -1.54 -4.65
N LEU A 209 15.17 -2.82 -4.66
CA LEU A 209 16.25 -3.25 -5.55
C LEU A 209 15.88 -3.11 -7.04
N PRO A 210 16.88 -2.93 -7.92
CA PRO A 210 16.63 -2.92 -9.36
C PRO A 210 15.91 -4.21 -9.78
N PHE A 211 14.94 -4.07 -10.68
CA PHE A 211 14.01 -5.12 -11.15
C PHE A 211 12.99 -5.65 -10.12
N SER A 212 12.89 -5.05 -8.93
CA SER A 212 11.79 -5.35 -8.00
C SER A 212 10.53 -4.52 -8.28
N VAL A 213 9.40 -4.95 -7.72
CA VAL A 213 8.08 -4.31 -7.89
C VAL A 213 8.10 -2.84 -7.52
N ASN A 214 8.63 -2.52 -6.33
CA ASN A 214 8.65 -1.15 -5.83
C ASN A 214 9.54 -0.25 -6.69
N PHE A 215 10.61 -0.79 -7.27
CA PHE A 215 11.48 -0.05 -8.18
C PHE A 215 10.79 0.29 -9.49
N PHE A 216 10.07 -0.66 -10.09
CA PHE A 216 9.30 -0.40 -11.32
C PHE A 216 8.23 0.66 -11.10
N VAL A 217 7.45 0.54 -10.02
CA VAL A 217 6.44 1.54 -9.66
C VAL A 217 7.05 2.94 -9.58
N LYS A 218 8.24 3.06 -8.97
CA LYS A 218 8.96 4.34 -8.85
C LYS A 218 9.43 4.89 -10.20
N ILE A 219 10.13 4.09 -11.01
CA ILE A 219 10.64 4.57 -12.31
C ILE A 219 9.51 5.07 -13.19
N PHE A 220 8.42 4.29 -13.29
CA PHE A 220 7.32 4.69 -14.16
C PHE A 220 6.59 5.93 -13.63
N SER A 221 6.27 5.97 -12.34
CA SER A 221 5.64 7.17 -11.75
C SER A 221 6.52 8.41 -11.88
N LEU A 222 7.84 8.27 -11.69
CA LEU A 222 8.81 9.34 -11.95
C LEU A 222 8.77 9.79 -13.42
N SER A 223 8.79 8.86 -14.37
CA SER A 223 8.77 9.19 -15.80
C SER A 223 7.54 10.02 -16.20
N GLU A 224 6.40 9.80 -15.55
CA GLU A 224 5.17 10.55 -15.79
C GLU A 224 5.18 11.92 -15.10
N ILE A 225 5.68 12.00 -13.85
CA ILE A 225 5.80 13.28 -13.15
C ILE A 225 6.82 14.20 -13.85
N LEU A 226 7.90 13.61 -14.40
CA LEU A 226 8.95 14.32 -15.14
C LEU A 226 8.37 15.15 -16.30
N LYS A 227 7.30 14.68 -16.95
CA LYS A 227 6.66 15.38 -18.08
C LYS A 227 5.94 16.66 -17.65
N VAL A 228 5.43 16.72 -16.42
CA VAL A 228 4.49 17.75 -15.99
C VAL A 228 5.12 18.79 -15.06
N GLN A 229 6.05 18.40 -14.17
CA GLN A 229 6.55 19.31 -13.12
C GLN A 229 8.07 19.35 -13.00
N GLY A 230 8.73 20.21 -13.78
CA GLY A 230 10.20 20.40 -13.79
C GLY A 230 10.90 20.54 -12.42
N VAL A 231 10.35 21.34 -11.50
CA VAL A 231 11.04 21.71 -10.24
C VAL A 231 10.73 20.74 -9.09
N GLY A 232 9.53 20.16 -9.03
CA GLY A 232 9.16 19.16 -8.02
C GLY A 232 9.99 17.87 -8.11
N ILE A 233 10.56 17.62 -9.30
CA ILE A 233 11.46 16.51 -9.63
C ILE A 233 12.75 16.54 -8.83
N LEU A 234 13.32 17.71 -8.53
CA LEU A 234 14.56 17.79 -7.77
C LEU A 234 14.37 17.27 -6.35
N LEU A 235 13.22 17.57 -5.75
CA LEU A 235 12.85 17.06 -4.43
C LEU A 235 12.57 15.55 -4.50
N LEU A 236 11.90 15.07 -5.55
CA LEU A 236 11.73 13.63 -5.83
C LEU A 236 13.05 12.87 -5.99
N LEU A 237 14.03 13.44 -6.68
CA LEU A 237 15.34 12.82 -6.88
C LEU A 237 16.12 12.72 -5.57
N PHE A 238 16.06 13.74 -4.71
CA PHE A 238 16.63 13.67 -3.36
C PHE A 238 15.96 12.57 -2.51
N MET A 239 14.67 12.35 -2.72
CA MET A 239 13.92 11.32 -2.00
C MET A 239 14.37 9.90 -2.37
N MET A 240 14.78 9.69 -3.63
CA MET A 240 15.37 8.40 -4.01
C MET A 240 16.69 8.10 -3.28
N PHE A 241 17.49 9.12 -2.94
CA PHE A 241 18.69 8.92 -2.13
C PHE A 241 18.36 8.42 -0.72
N PHE A 242 17.34 8.95 -0.06
CA PHE A 242 16.90 8.41 1.25
C PHE A 242 16.42 6.97 1.16
N SER A 243 15.80 6.58 0.05
CA SER A 243 15.42 5.17 -0.15
C SER A 243 16.65 4.25 -0.22
N ALA A 244 17.74 4.69 -0.84
CA ALA A 244 19.01 3.95 -0.85
C ALA A 244 19.66 3.88 0.55
N LEU A 245 19.55 4.93 1.37
CA LEU A 245 20.03 4.91 2.76
C LEU A 245 19.24 3.92 3.64
N SER A 246 17.93 3.81 3.44
CA SER A 246 17.14 2.79 4.14
C SER A 246 17.56 1.38 3.71
N LEU A 247 17.83 1.18 2.42
CA LEU A 247 18.33 -0.09 1.89
C LEU A 247 19.65 -0.50 2.54
N SER A 248 20.62 0.41 2.63
CA SER A 248 21.93 0.10 3.19
C SER A 248 21.87 -0.30 4.67
N PHE A 249 21.10 0.41 5.49
CA PHE A 249 20.90 0.06 6.90
C PHE A 249 20.33 -1.35 7.07
N TRP A 250 19.36 -1.72 6.23
CA TRP A 250 18.73 -3.03 6.32
C TRP A 250 19.58 -4.16 5.78
N MET A 251 20.37 -3.93 4.72
CA MET A 251 21.35 -4.90 4.24
C MET A 251 22.39 -5.24 5.32
N VAL A 252 22.82 -4.25 6.11
CA VAL A 252 23.71 -4.46 7.25
C VAL A 252 23.02 -5.24 8.39
N ASN A 253 21.75 -4.96 8.67
CA ASN A 253 20.99 -5.70 9.68
C ASN A 253 20.71 -7.16 9.29
N LEU A 254 20.56 -7.44 8.00
CA LEU A 254 20.34 -8.79 7.49
C LEU A 254 21.64 -9.59 7.43
N SER A 255 22.76 -8.97 7.04
CA SER A 255 24.06 -9.65 6.96
C SER A 255 24.56 -10.13 8.33
N THR A 256 24.15 -9.45 9.41
CA THR A 256 24.53 -9.80 10.79
C THR A 256 23.63 -10.85 11.43
N LYS A 257 22.44 -11.15 10.87
CA LYS A 257 21.41 -12.01 11.46
C LYS A 257 21.27 -13.41 10.83
N TYR A 258 22.36 -14.16 10.75
CA TYR A 258 22.40 -15.62 10.47
C TYR A 258 22.70 -16.07 9.03
N TYR A 259 23.93 -16.57 8.88
CA TYR A 259 24.33 -17.61 7.93
C TYR A 259 23.58 -18.91 8.22
N LYS A 260 22.49 -19.19 7.49
CA LYS A 260 22.02 -20.55 7.20
C LYS A 260 21.10 -20.56 5.97
N MET A 261 21.76 -20.68 4.82
CA MET A 261 21.26 -21.24 3.54
C MET A 261 20.53 -22.59 3.81
N ILE A 262 19.50 -23.10 3.10
CA ILE A 262 18.73 -22.83 1.87
C ILE A 262 17.48 -23.72 1.97
N LYS A 263 16.37 -23.34 1.34
CA LYS A 263 15.64 -24.15 0.33
C LYS A 263 14.27 -23.54 0.06
N TYR A 264 14.11 -22.76 -1.01
CA TYR A 264 12.83 -22.67 -1.73
C TYR A 264 13.00 -22.40 -3.23
N ASN A 265 11.93 -22.77 -3.95
CA ASN A 265 11.82 -22.93 -5.40
C ASN A 265 12.06 -21.63 -6.19
N LYS A 266 13.25 -21.55 -6.79
CA LYS A 266 13.65 -20.52 -7.77
C LYS A 266 12.73 -20.42 -9.00
N SER A 267 11.94 -21.46 -9.30
CA SER A 267 11.12 -21.53 -10.51
C SER A 267 10.00 -20.49 -10.54
N MET A 268 9.27 -20.27 -9.45
CA MET A 268 8.16 -19.32 -9.44
C MET A 268 8.62 -17.86 -9.53
N PHE A 269 9.82 -17.54 -9.03
CA PHE A 269 10.39 -16.19 -9.16
C PHE A 269 10.88 -15.94 -10.59
N MET A 270 11.47 -16.95 -11.24
CA MET A 270 11.88 -16.89 -12.65
C MET A 270 10.71 -16.74 -13.63
N PHE A 271 9.48 -17.10 -13.25
CA PHE A 271 8.28 -16.81 -14.06
C PHE A 271 7.70 -15.41 -13.83
N ILE A 272 8.03 -14.76 -12.70
CA ILE A 272 7.52 -13.42 -12.36
C ILE A 272 8.45 -12.31 -12.90
N VAL A 273 9.75 -12.57 -13.01
CA VAL A 273 10.71 -11.61 -13.60
C VAL A 273 10.39 -11.27 -15.07
N PRO A 274 9.97 -12.20 -15.94
CA PRO A 274 9.55 -11.87 -17.31
C PRO A 274 8.30 -10.99 -17.37
N LEU A 275 7.39 -11.08 -16.40
CA LEU A 275 6.22 -10.18 -16.32
C LEU A 275 6.64 -8.72 -16.11
N THR A 276 7.83 -8.45 -15.55
CA THR A 276 8.32 -7.08 -15.40
C THR A 276 8.76 -6.47 -16.73
N LEU A 277 9.14 -7.29 -17.71
CA LEU A 277 9.45 -6.84 -19.06
C LEU A 277 8.18 -6.47 -19.85
N MET A 278 7.04 -7.10 -19.54
CA MET A 278 5.75 -6.70 -20.14
C MET A 278 5.26 -5.33 -19.69
N VAL A 279 5.71 -4.82 -18.54
CA VAL A 279 5.38 -3.45 -18.09
C VAL A 279 6.25 -2.41 -18.82
N LEU A 280 7.40 -2.81 -19.36
CA LEU A 280 8.31 -1.94 -20.13
C LEU A 280 7.94 -1.81 -21.62
N LEU A 281 7.04 -2.65 -22.13
CA LEU A 281 6.44 -2.56 -23.46
C LEU A 281 5.19 -1.68 -23.42
#